data_AF-M1ZWX5-F1
#
_entry.id   AF-M1ZWX5-F1
#
_cell.length_a   1.000
_cell.length_b   1.000
_cell.length_c   1.000
_cell.angle_alpha   90.00
_cell.angle_beta   90.00
_cell.angle_gamma   90.00
#
_symmetry.space_group_name_H-M   'P 1'
#
loop_
_entity.id
_entity.type
_entity.pdbx_description
1 polymer ?
#
loop_
_entity_poly.entity_id
_entity_poly.type
_entity_poly.pdbx_seq_one_letter_code
_entity_poly.pdbx_strand_id
1 'polypeptide(L)'
;MNTNNKIILKENKTLKLNNVLIRELSEKEFMDMNRVTYMMESYIKSKGNSIIGPMINYSSLVNDDKGNPKLIVKIIFQLKNSIDNVNEPYEYQKQIKVTNCLFARFNEKEENLQFAYSKLQLHAFENDIKLLGSSYTVFVDKKEDRIVADVFMKTEIEGETIESI
;
A
#
# COMPACT_ATOMS: atom_id res chain seq x y z
N MET A 1 -14.90 20.32 -22.09
CA MET A 1 -14.82 18.84 -22.07
C MET A 1 -14.48 18.42 -20.66
N ASN A 2 -15.42 17.83 -19.93
CA ASN A 2 -15.16 17.36 -18.57
C ASN A 2 -14.54 15.97 -18.69
N THR A 3 -13.21 15.88 -18.80
CA THR A 3 -12.50 14.61 -18.78
C THR A 3 -12.66 14.02 -17.38
N ASN A 4 -13.67 13.17 -17.22
CA ASN A 4 -13.91 12.42 -16.00
C ASN A 4 -12.79 11.37 -15.89
N ASN A 5 -11.60 11.80 -15.49
CA ASN A 5 -10.42 10.96 -15.42
C ASN A 5 -10.56 10.03 -14.22
N LYS A 6 -11.13 8.85 -14.47
CA LYS A 6 -11.20 7.71 -13.53
C LYS A 6 -9.83 7.39 -12.92
N ILE A 7 -8.74 7.70 -13.63
CA ILE A 7 -7.36 7.48 -13.17
C ILE A 7 -6.47 8.68 -13.54
N ILE A 8 -5.94 9.37 -12.53
CA ILE A 8 -5.01 10.49 -12.67
C ILE A 8 -3.61 10.01 -12.30
N LEU A 9 -2.69 10.00 -13.28
CA LEU A 9 -1.29 9.61 -13.08
C LEU A 9 -0.43 10.82 -12.72
N LYS A 10 0.54 10.63 -11.83
CA LYS A 10 1.60 11.60 -11.50
C LYS A 10 2.90 10.84 -11.24
N GLU A 11 4.03 11.50 -11.48
CA GLU A 11 5.36 10.97 -11.18
C GLU A 11 5.97 11.63 -9.94
N ASN A 12 7.09 11.09 -9.46
CA ASN A 12 7.91 11.65 -8.39
C ASN A 12 7.12 11.98 -7.11
N LYS A 13 6.11 11.17 -6.81
CA LYS A 13 5.33 11.30 -5.57
C LYS A 13 6.05 10.62 -4.42
N THR A 14 5.79 11.14 -3.22
CA THR A 14 6.28 10.56 -1.98
C THR A 14 5.10 10.10 -1.14
N LEU A 15 5.11 8.83 -0.71
CA LEU A 15 4.26 8.33 0.34
C LEU A 15 4.98 8.54 1.68
N LYS A 16 4.29 9.17 2.64
CA LYS A 16 4.80 9.34 4.01
C LYS A 16 3.71 8.93 4.99
N LEU A 17 3.99 7.87 5.75
CA LEU A 17 3.12 7.36 6.80
C LEU A 17 3.85 7.49 8.14
N ASN A 18 3.13 7.84 9.21
CA ASN A 18 3.70 7.99 10.55
C ASN A 18 2.94 7.12 11.55
N ASN A 19 3.64 6.65 12.59
CA ASN A 19 3.11 5.77 13.63
C ASN A 19 2.33 4.59 13.04
N VAL A 20 2.99 3.77 12.23
CA VAL A 20 2.31 2.72 11.49
C VAL A 20 2.28 1.41 12.28
N LEU A 21 1.11 0.79 12.35
CA LEU A 21 0.96 -0.61 12.70
C LEU A 21 0.82 -1.41 11.41
N ILE A 22 1.59 -2.48 11.29
CA ILE A 22 1.72 -3.31 10.09
C ILE A 22 1.39 -4.74 10.48
N ARG A 23 0.68 -5.46 9.61
CA ARG A 23 0.50 -6.90 9.69
C ARG A 23 0.68 -7.53 8.33
N GLU A 24 1.59 -8.48 8.23
CA GLU A 24 1.69 -9.36 7.06
C GLU A 24 0.57 -10.40 7.09
N LEU A 25 -0.04 -10.65 5.94
CA LEU A 25 -1.06 -11.68 5.76
C LEU A 25 -0.39 -13.00 5.40
N SER A 26 -0.87 -14.08 6.01
CA SER A 26 -0.61 -15.42 5.48
C SER A 26 -1.46 -15.68 4.24
N GLU A 27 -1.04 -16.62 3.38
CA GLU A 27 -1.76 -16.96 2.14
C GLU A 27 -3.23 -17.36 2.39
N LYS A 28 -3.50 -18.01 3.54
CA LYS A 28 -4.86 -18.42 3.94
C LYS A 28 -5.75 -17.22 4.28
N GLU A 29 -5.17 -16.09 4.68
CA GLU A 29 -5.87 -14.88 5.10
C GLU A 29 -6.17 -13.93 3.94
N PHE A 30 -5.66 -14.19 2.73
CA PHE A 30 -5.88 -13.32 1.56
C PHE A 30 -7.36 -13.13 1.23
N MET A 31 -8.19 -14.15 1.49
CA MET A 31 -9.64 -14.08 1.28
C MET A 31 -10.41 -13.48 2.46
N ASP A 32 -9.75 -13.29 3.61
CA ASP A 32 -10.35 -12.92 4.89
C ASP A 32 -9.89 -11.54 5.38
N MET A 33 -9.52 -10.64 4.47
CA MET A 33 -9.00 -9.31 4.82
C MET A 33 -9.90 -8.54 5.80
N ASN A 34 -11.22 -8.61 5.63
CA ASN A 34 -12.18 -7.94 6.52
C ASN A 34 -12.04 -8.41 7.98
N ARG A 35 -11.85 -9.72 8.18
CA ARG A 35 -11.63 -10.30 9.51
C ARG A 35 -10.31 -9.83 10.10
N VAL A 36 -9.25 -9.83 9.30
CA VAL A 36 -7.92 -9.37 9.76
C VAL A 36 -7.96 -7.89 10.14
N THR A 37 -8.58 -7.05 9.31
CA THR A 37 -8.80 -5.63 9.59
C THR A 37 -9.56 -5.43 10.90
N TYR A 38 -10.65 -6.16 11.12
CA TYR A 38 -11.41 -6.09 12.37
C TYR A 38 -10.56 -6.48 13.60
N MET A 39 -9.71 -7.50 13.48
CA MET A 39 -8.80 -7.91 14.55
C MET A 39 -7.74 -6.82 14.84
N MET A 40 -7.20 -6.18 13.80
CA MET A 40 -6.28 -5.06 13.94
C MET A 40 -6.92 -3.88 14.65
N GLU A 41 -8.13 -3.48 14.24
CA GLU A 41 -8.88 -2.41 14.88
C GLU A 41 -9.13 -2.70 16.37
N SER A 42 -9.52 -3.93 16.69
CA SER A 42 -9.76 -4.37 18.07
C SER A 42 -8.47 -4.33 18.91
N TYR A 43 -7.35 -4.75 18.33
CA TYR A 43 -6.03 -4.67 18.97
C TYR A 43 -5.59 -3.23 19.24
N ILE A 44 -5.76 -2.34 18.26
CA ILE A 44 -5.43 -0.92 18.39
C ILE A 44 -6.25 -0.27 19.52
N LYS A 45 -7.55 -0.57 19.59
CA LYS A 45 -8.44 -0.09 20.65
C LYS A 45 -8.04 -0.63 22.03
N SER A 46 -7.70 -1.91 22.15
CA SER A 46 -7.30 -2.51 23.43
C SER A 46 -6.00 -1.92 23.99
N LYS A 47 -5.17 -1.34 23.12
CA LYS A 47 -3.94 -0.61 23.48
C LYS A 47 -4.19 0.88 23.77
N GLY A 48 -5.44 1.31 23.85
CA GLY A 48 -5.81 2.71 24.13
C GLY A 48 -5.45 3.68 23.00
N ASN A 49 -5.30 3.19 21.77
CA ASN A 49 -4.92 3.96 20.61
C ASN A 49 -6.06 4.02 19.58
N SER A 50 -5.88 4.79 18.51
CA SER A 50 -6.88 4.98 17.46
C SER A 50 -6.23 5.12 16.09
N ILE A 51 -6.90 4.62 15.06
CA ILE A 51 -6.47 4.76 13.67
C ILE A 51 -6.68 6.23 13.22
N ILE A 52 -5.73 6.75 12.43
CA ILE A 52 -5.86 8.01 11.72
C ILE A 52 -5.78 7.76 10.23
N GLY A 53 -6.82 8.22 9.52
CA GLY A 53 -6.86 8.17 8.07
C GLY A 53 -7.18 6.78 7.51
N PRO A 54 -6.90 6.56 6.23
CA PRO A 54 -7.35 5.38 5.49
C PRO A 54 -6.53 4.12 5.81
N MET A 55 -7.11 2.96 5.47
CA MET A 55 -6.37 1.70 5.37
C MET A 55 -5.38 1.76 4.20
N ILE A 56 -4.20 1.17 4.39
CA ILE A 56 -3.20 1.00 3.35
C ILE A 56 -2.89 -0.48 3.16
N ASN A 57 -2.93 -0.95 1.92
CA ASN A 57 -2.41 -2.26 1.54
C ASN A 57 -1.04 -2.09 0.91
N TYR A 58 -0.06 -2.84 1.38
CA TYR A 58 1.21 -3.04 0.71
C TYR A 58 1.20 -4.39 0.01
N SER A 59 1.70 -4.44 -1.22
CA SER A 59 1.95 -5.69 -1.93
C SER A 59 3.31 -5.68 -2.62
N SER A 60 3.97 -6.82 -2.64
CA SER A 60 5.22 -7.02 -3.39
C SER A 60 5.34 -8.46 -3.84
N LEU A 61 5.80 -8.66 -5.07
CA LEU A 61 6.21 -9.97 -5.54
C LEU A 61 7.71 -10.13 -5.27
N VAL A 62 8.07 -11.09 -4.44
CA VAL A 62 9.46 -11.44 -4.13
C VAL A 62 9.71 -12.89 -4.51
N ASN A 63 10.96 -13.31 -4.65
CA ASN A 63 11.28 -14.73 -4.76
C ASN A 63 11.59 -15.27 -3.35
N ASP A 64 11.08 -16.46 -3.03
CA ASP A 64 11.46 -17.18 -1.82
C ASP A 64 12.90 -17.71 -1.92
N ASP A 65 13.39 -18.32 -0.84
CA ASP A 65 14.76 -18.88 -0.77
C ASP A 65 15.03 -19.97 -1.83
N LYS A 66 13.99 -20.48 -2.49
CA LYS A 66 14.05 -21.49 -3.55
C LYS A 66 13.86 -20.88 -4.95
N GLY A 67 13.74 -19.56 -5.05
CA GLY A 67 13.51 -18.84 -6.30
C GLY A 67 12.06 -18.85 -6.78
N ASN A 68 11.11 -19.34 -5.98
CA ASN A 68 9.69 -19.33 -6.35
C ASN A 68 9.07 -17.96 -6.06
N PRO A 69 8.20 -17.44 -6.95
CA PRO A 69 7.51 -16.20 -6.70
C PRO A 69 6.56 -16.34 -5.51
N LYS A 70 6.72 -15.46 -4.52
CA LYS A 70 5.89 -15.32 -3.33
C LYS A 70 5.29 -13.91 -3.29
N LEU A 71 3.97 -13.85 -3.14
CA LEU A 71 3.27 -12.59 -2.92
C LEU A 71 3.30 -12.24 -1.43
N ILE A 72 3.89 -11.09 -1.10
CA ILE A 72 3.78 -10.48 0.23
C ILE A 72 2.63 -9.49 0.20
N VAL A 73 1.70 -9.61 1.14
CA VAL A 73 0.61 -8.64 1.35
C VAL A 73 0.64 -8.19 2.80
N LYS A 74 0.61 -6.87 3.04
CA LYS A 74 0.53 -6.30 4.39
C LYS A 74 -0.63 -5.31 4.49
N ILE A 75 -1.35 -5.36 5.60
CA ILE A 75 -2.32 -4.33 5.99
C ILE A 75 -1.62 -3.35 6.93
N ILE A 76 -1.80 -2.06 6.68
CA ILE A 76 -1.13 -0.98 7.40
C ILE A 76 -2.15 0.06 7.85
N PHE A 77 -2.06 0.47 9.11
CA PHE A 77 -2.81 1.59 9.69
C PHE A 77 -1.86 2.62 10.29
N GLN A 78 -2.14 3.90 10.09
CA GLN A 78 -1.50 4.97 10.87
C GLN A 78 -2.25 5.14 12.19
N LEU A 79 -1.51 5.36 13.27
CA LEU A 79 -2.03 5.51 14.61
C LEU A 79 -1.90 6.95 15.10
N LYS A 80 -2.80 7.35 16.01
CA LYS A 80 -2.76 8.67 16.65
C LYS A 80 -1.51 8.87 17.49
N ASN A 81 -1.14 7.84 18.26
CA ASN A 81 0.03 7.85 19.11
C ASN A 81 0.96 6.69 18.73
N SER A 82 2.22 6.73 19.20
CA SER A 82 3.08 5.54 19.18
C SER A 82 2.47 4.41 20.01
N ILE A 83 2.88 3.19 19.71
CA ILE A 83 2.48 1.99 20.46
C ILE A 83 3.74 1.23 20.86
N ASP A 84 3.83 0.91 22.14
CA ASP A 84 4.90 0.10 22.70
C ASP A 84 4.40 -1.33 22.97
N ASN A 85 5.33 -2.27 23.13
CA ASN A 85 5.02 -3.67 23.44
C ASN A 85 4.01 -4.28 22.44
N VAL A 86 4.34 -4.15 21.16
CA VAL A 86 3.56 -4.71 20.06
C VAL A 86 3.66 -6.23 20.10
N ASN A 87 2.52 -6.90 19.98
CA ASN A 87 2.43 -8.36 20.03
C ASN A 87 2.44 -8.91 18.61
N GLU A 88 3.04 -10.10 18.42
CA GLU A 88 2.87 -10.84 17.18
C GLU A 88 1.36 -11.05 16.88
N PRO A 89 0.95 -10.99 15.60
CA PRO A 89 1.77 -10.86 14.38
C PRO A 89 1.93 -9.40 13.91
N TYR A 90 1.85 -8.42 14.81
CA TYR A 90 1.92 -7.01 14.45
C TYR A 90 3.35 -6.47 14.53
N GLU A 91 3.67 -5.52 13.66
CA GLU A 91 4.90 -4.73 13.69
C GLU A 91 4.54 -3.25 13.82
N TYR A 92 5.39 -2.48 14.50
CA TYR A 92 5.26 -1.02 14.53
C TYR A 92 6.48 -0.35 13.95
N GLN A 93 6.26 0.66 13.13
CA GLN A 93 7.32 1.56 12.67
C GLN A 93 6.91 3.00 12.92
N LYS A 94 7.86 3.81 13.37
CA LYS A 94 7.63 5.24 13.60
C LYS A 94 7.28 5.97 12.30
N GLN A 95 7.89 5.56 11.19
CA GLN A 95 7.67 6.17 9.88
C GLN A 95 7.97 5.18 8.75
N ILE A 96 7.12 5.21 7.73
CA ILE A 96 7.43 4.68 6.39
C ILE A 96 7.49 5.87 5.45
N LYS A 97 8.59 6.02 4.71
CA LYS A 97 8.74 7.04 3.68
C LYS A 97 9.21 6.37 2.39
N VAL A 98 8.41 6.49 1.35
CA VAL A 98 8.71 5.95 0.01
C VAL A 98 8.73 7.12 -0.95
N THR A 99 9.93 7.48 -1.40
CA THR A 99 10.16 8.53 -2.39
C THR A 99 10.13 7.95 -3.80
N ASN A 100 10.01 8.84 -4.79
CA ASN A 100 10.09 8.51 -6.22
C ASN A 100 9.13 7.40 -6.61
N CYS A 101 7.85 7.64 -6.34
CA CYS A 101 6.78 6.77 -6.77
C CYS A 101 6.15 7.29 -8.06
N LEU A 102 5.89 6.37 -8.99
CA LEU A 102 4.74 6.52 -9.87
C LEU A 102 3.47 6.44 -9.03
N PHE A 103 2.53 7.33 -9.31
CA PHE A 103 1.31 7.49 -8.55
C PHE A 103 0.10 7.49 -9.47
N ALA A 104 -0.96 6.79 -9.06
CA ALA A 104 -2.28 6.88 -9.67
C ALA A 104 -3.34 7.17 -8.61
N ARG A 105 -4.12 8.25 -8.81
CA ARG A 105 -5.40 8.42 -8.11
C ARG A 105 -6.51 7.77 -8.93
N PHE A 106 -7.09 6.73 -8.39
CA PHE A 106 -8.22 5.98 -8.92
C PHE A 106 -9.53 6.47 -8.30
N ASN A 107 -10.58 6.63 -9.10
CA ASN A 107 -11.93 6.98 -8.67
C ASN A 107 -12.97 6.24 -9.53
N GLU A 108 -13.33 5.03 -9.10
CA GLU A 108 -14.26 4.13 -9.78
C GLU A 108 -14.65 2.97 -8.84
N LYS A 109 -15.43 2.00 -9.32
CA LYS A 109 -15.73 0.74 -8.65
C LYS A 109 -14.45 -0.01 -8.29
N GLU A 110 -14.46 -0.63 -7.12
CA GLU A 110 -13.32 -1.38 -6.58
C GLU A 110 -12.87 -2.53 -7.49
N GLU A 111 -13.80 -3.18 -8.21
CA GLU A 111 -13.54 -4.24 -9.20
C GLU A 111 -12.68 -3.79 -10.40
N ASN A 112 -12.47 -2.49 -10.56
CA ASN A 112 -11.72 -1.88 -11.65
C ASN A 112 -10.35 -1.33 -11.18
N LEU A 113 -10.01 -1.49 -9.91
CA LEU A 113 -8.79 -0.94 -9.31
C LEU A 113 -7.50 -1.44 -10.00
N GLN A 114 -7.50 -2.66 -10.55
CA GLN A 114 -6.41 -3.22 -11.35
C GLN A 114 -5.97 -2.29 -12.49
N PHE A 115 -6.89 -1.51 -13.07
CA PHE A 115 -6.55 -0.58 -14.15
C PHE A 115 -5.64 0.56 -13.68
N ALA A 116 -5.66 0.93 -12.39
CA ALA A 116 -4.70 1.89 -11.84
C ALA A 116 -3.29 1.33 -11.88
N TYR A 117 -3.11 0.07 -11.47
CA TYR A 117 -1.82 -0.62 -11.53
C TYR A 117 -1.34 -0.78 -12.98
N SER A 118 -2.21 -1.27 -13.87
CA SER A 118 -1.87 -1.44 -15.29
C SER A 118 -1.50 -0.11 -15.96
N LYS A 119 -2.19 0.99 -15.62
CA LYS A 119 -1.85 2.32 -16.15
C LYS A 119 -0.46 2.78 -15.71
N LEU A 120 -0.09 2.54 -14.45
CA LEU A 120 1.26 2.87 -13.96
C LEU A 120 2.32 1.99 -14.61
N GLN A 121 2.06 0.69 -14.77
CA GLN A 121 2.98 -0.25 -15.42
C GLN A 121 3.19 0.09 -16.89
N LEU A 122 2.11 0.38 -17.62
CA LEU A 122 2.21 0.77 -19.03
C LEU A 122 2.97 2.09 -19.19
N HIS A 123 2.64 3.10 -18.37
CA HIS A 123 3.37 4.37 -18.38
C HIS A 123 4.84 4.18 -18.07
N ALA A 124 5.17 3.32 -17.09
CA ALA A 124 6.56 3.01 -16.77
C ALA A 124 7.30 2.36 -17.93
N PHE A 125 6.67 1.38 -18.60
CA PHE A 125 7.20 0.73 -19.78
C PHE A 125 7.41 1.71 -20.95
N GLU A 126 6.44 2.58 -21.22
CA GLU A 126 6.50 3.55 -22.33
C GLU A 126 7.57 4.64 -22.13
N ASN A 127 7.99 4.90 -20.90
CA ASN A 127 8.93 5.96 -20.54
C ASN A 127 10.24 5.43 -19.94
N ASP A 128 10.54 4.13 -20.12
CA ASP A 128 11.76 3.49 -19.62
C ASP A 128 11.99 3.65 -18.10
N ILE A 129 10.91 3.74 -17.32
CA ILE A 129 10.97 3.86 -15.85
C ILE A 129 11.01 2.46 -15.25
N LYS A 130 12.10 2.14 -14.53
CA LYS A 130 12.22 0.85 -13.84
C LYS A 130 11.43 0.84 -12.53
N LEU A 131 10.39 0.01 -12.45
CA LEU A 131 9.63 -0.23 -11.22
C LEU A 131 10.32 -1.28 -10.34
N LEU A 132 10.27 -1.09 -9.02
CA LEU A 132 10.83 -2.05 -8.05
C LEU A 132 9.85 -3.17 -7.64
N GLY A 133 8.66 -3.23 -8.24
CA GLY A 133 7.70 -4.32 -8.06
C GLY A 133 6.84 -4.25 -6.79
N SER A 134 7.16 -3.39 -5.82
CA SER A 134 6.31 -3.14 -4.65
C SER A 134 5.30 -2.02 -4.89
N SER A 135 4.11 -2.12 -4.29
CA SER A 135 3.08 -1.10 -4.34
C SER A 135 2.42 -0.83 -2.99
N TYR A 136 1.99 0.42 -2.79
CA TYR A 136 1.15 0.83 -1.67
C TYR A 136 -0.16 1.39 -2.21
N THR A 137 -1.28 0.85 -1.73
CA THR A 137 -2.63 1.27 -2.12
C THR A 137 -3.35 1.82 -0.91
N VAL A 138 -3.61 3.12 -0.95
CA VAL A 138 -4.27 3.88 0.10
C VAL A 138 -5.75 4.01 -0.25
N PHE A 139 -6.64 3.42 0.55
CA PHE A 139 -8.09 3.47 0.33
C PHE A 139 -8.67 4.76 0.90
N VAL A 140 -8.49 5.87 0.18
CA VAL A 140 -8.78 7.25 0.62
C VAL A 140 -10.24 7.45 1.01
N ASP A 141 -11.16 6.93 0.21
CA ASP A 141 -12.60 7.06 0.46
C ASP A 141 -13.35 5.86 -0.13
N LYS A 142 -14.48 5.49 0.47
CA LYS A 142 -15.37 4.43 0.01
C LYS A 142 -16.82 4.90 0.06
N LYS A 143 -17.42 5.00 -1.12
CA LYS A 143 -18.85 5.27 -1.33
C LYS A 143 -19.55 3.96 -1.72
N GLU A 144 -20.88 3.99 -1.78
CA GLU A 144 -21.69 2.79 -2.05
C GLU A 144 -21.28 2.03 -3.33
N ASP A 145 -20.98 2.75 -4.42
CA ASP A 145 -20.66 2.15 -5.72
C ASP A 145 -19.20 2.32 -6.15
N ARG A 146 -18.40 3.15 -5.45
CA ARG A 146 -17.07 3.58 -5.88
C ARG A 146 -16.11 3.77 -4.72
N ILE A 147 -14.84 3.61 -5.02
CA ILE A 147 -13.73 3.93 -4.13
C ILE A 147 -12.89 5.05 -4.72
N VAL A 148 -12.27 5.83 -3.85
CA VAL A 148 -11.10 6.63 -4.20
C VAL A 148 -9.89 5.94 -3.60
N ALA A 149 -8.94 5.53 -4.45
CA ALA A 149 -7.72 4.87 -4.02
C ALA A 149 -6.49 5.54 -4.65
N ASP A 150 -5.45 5.71 -3.85
CA ASP A 150 -4.17 6.23 -4.31
C ASP A 150 -3.17 5.07 -4.34
N VAL A 151 -2.68 4.72 -5.54
CA VAL A 151 -1.69 3.66 -5.76
C VAL A 151 -0.32 4.30 -5.95
N PHE A 152 0.67 3.84 -5.20
CA PHE A 152 2.07 4.26 -5.29
C PHE A 152 2.92 3.04 -5.66
N MET A 153 3.73 3.14 -6.72
CA MET A 153 4.72 2.15 -7.10
C MET A 153 6.11 2.78 -7.08
N LYS A 154 7.02 2.25 -6.27
CA LYS A 154 8.39 2.78 -6.17
C LYS A 154 9.15 2.52 -7.46
N THR A 155 9.86 3.54 -7.95
CA THR A 155 10.77 3.43 -9.08
C THR A 155 12.21 3.34 -8.57
N GLU A 156 13.08 2.76 -9.39
CA GLU A 156 14.52 2.92 -9.22
C GLU A 156 14.88 4.39 -9.51
N ILE A 157 15.83 4.94 -8.76
CA ILE A 157 16.46 6.22 -9.07
C ILE A 157 17.80 5.86 -9.69
N GLU A 158 18.14 6.43 -10.85
CA GLU A 158 19.50 6.34 -11.37
C GLU A 158 20.48 6.88 -10.31
N GLY A 159 21.31 6.00 -9.75
CA GLY A 159 22.37 6.36 -8.79
C GLY A 159 22.12 6.03 -7.31
N GLU A 160 20.94 5.55 -6.91
CA GLU A 160 20.75 4.97 -5.56
C GLU A 160 20.91 3.45 -5.62
N THR A 161 22.03 2.95 -5.11
CA THR A 161 22.23 1.52 -4.85
C THR A 161 21.25 1.10 -3.76
N ILE A 162 20.35 0.18 -4.07
CA ILE A 162 19.44 -0.39 -3.08
C ILE A 162 20.30 -1.26 -2.14
N GLU A 163 20.71 -0.73 -0.99
CA GLU A 163 21.10 -1.59 0.13
C GLU A 163 19.84 -2.35 0.55
N SER A 164 19.84 -3.64 0.22
CA SER A 164 18.87 -4.62 0.70
C SER A 164 18.83 -4.58 2.24
N ILE A 165 17.64 -4.27 2.77
CA ILE A 165 17.27 -4.50 4.17
C ILE A 165 17.24 -6.01 4.43
#